data_AF-A0A1S4C310-F1
#
_entry.id   AF-A0A1S4C310-F1
#
_cell.length_a   1.000
_cell.length_b   1.000
_cell.length_c   1.000
_cell.angle_alpha   90.00
_cell.angle_beta   90.00
_cell.angle_gamma   90.00
#
_symmetry.space_group_name_H-M   'P 1'
#
loop_
_entity.id
_entity.type
_entity.pdbx_description
1 polymer ?
#
loop_
_entity_poly.entity_id
_entity_poly.type
_entity_poly.pdbx_seq_one_letter_code
_entity_poly.pdbx_strand_id
1 'polypeptide(L)'
;MATCTTDTPNQALLRDVHDIDGNPLQVKARYFIFPVIGGGGVRLANLGDQDENACATAVVLSRSEVDKGKAVNFIPKDPKHEKIVEASSVNIQFYLDYYKCANLTVWKVDNYPTLPSRYTISTGATPGNPLELNSWFQIMSLGGSTYKIVFCPFGECQNVGIAEENGYNRLVLAENAKAFVFIKQGGYGKAEA
;
A
#
# COMPACT_ATOMS: atom_id res chain seq x y z
N MET A 1 15.01 49.90 15.82
CA MET A 1 14.11 49.23 14.86
C MET A 1 14.88 48.08 14.25
N ALA A 2 14.58 46.85 14.66
CA ALA A 2 15.21 45.65 14.11
C ALA A 2 14.20 45.01 13.14
N THR A 3 14.56 44.94 11.86
CA THR A 3 13.79 44.26 10.83
C THR A 3 14.04 42.77 10.94
N CYS A 4 13.02 42.02 11.38
CA CYS A 4 13.01 40.57 11.26
C CYS A 4 12.78 40.20 9.79
N THR A 5 13.81 39.69 9.13
CA THR A 5 13.66 38.96 7.88
C THR A 5 12.93 37.66 8.17
N THR A 6 11.79 37.45 7.52
CA THR A 6 11.05 36.19 7.53
C THR A 6 11.81 35.18 6.69
N ASP A 7 12.71 34.42 7.31
CA ASP A 7 13.19 33.18 6.71
C ASP A 7 11.98 32.24 6.58
N THR A 8 11.62 31.99 5.32
CA THR A 8 10.64 30.97 4.97
C THR A 8 11.28 29.63 5.30
N PRO A 9 10.67 28.75 6.10
CA PRO A 9 11.26 27.45 6.35
C PRO A 9 11.33 26.71 5.01
N ASN A 10 12.54 26.27 4.64
CA ASN A 10 12.82 25.40 3.51
C ASN A 10 11.69 24.40 3.31
N GLN A 11 10.93 24.57 2.22
CA GLN A 11 10.05 23.53 1.71
C GLN A 11 10.95 22.33 1.40
N ALA A 12 10.98 21.34 2.30
CA ALA A 12 11.56 20.06 1.98
C ALA A 12 10.89 19.57 0.69
N LEU A 13 11.68 19.32 -0.34
CA LEU A 13 11.17 18.92 -1.64
C LEU A 13 10.44 17.58 -1.47
N LEU A 14 9.11 17.61 -1.47
CA LEU A 14 8.27 16.42 -1.42
C LEU A 14 8.53 15.61 -2.70
N ARG A 15 8.84 14.32 -2.53
CA ARG A 15 9.12 13.41 -3.65
C ARG A 15 7.88 12.60 -3.96
N ASP A 16 7.53 12.52 -5.23
CA ASP A 16 6.43 11.69 -5.69
C ASP A 16 6.88 10.22 -5.76
N VAL A 17 5.98 9.30 -5.44
CA VAL A 17 6.15 7.86 -5.74
C VAL A 17 5.86 7.65 -7.22
N HIS A 18 6.76 6.97 -7.93
CA HIS A 18 6.66 6.72 -9.37
C HIS A 18 6.32 5.26 -9.68
N ASP A 19 5.63 5.03 -10.80
CA ASP A 19 5.43 3.72 -11.38
C ASP A 19 6.69 3.22 -12.12
N ILE A 20 6.62 2.01 -12.65
CA ILE A 20 7.72 1.40 -13.41
C ILE A 20 8.08 2.18 -14.69
N ASP A 21 7.14 2.99 -15.21
CA ASP A 21 7.34 3.83 -16.39
C ASP A 21 7.92 5.21 -16.02
N GLY A 22 8.19 5.44 -14.73
CA GLY A 22 8.74 6.69 -14.21
C GLY A 22 7.71 7.81 -14.02
N ASN A 23 6.41 7.51 -14.14
CA ASN A 23 5.35 8.50 -13.95
C ASN A 23 4.90 8.54 -12.48
N PRO A 24 4.63 9.73 -11.91
CA PRO A 24 4.06 9.83 -10.57
C PRO A 24 2.73 9.08 -10.42
N LEU A 25 2.57 8.37 -9.31
CA LEU A 25 1.33 7.71 -8.93
C LEU A 25 0.23 8.76 -8.71
N GLN A 26 -0.88 8.61 -9.43
CA GLN A 26 -2.02 9.52 -9.40
C GLN A 26 -3.13 8.97 -8.49
N VAL A 27 -3.76 9.81 -7.68
CA VAL A 27 -4.86 9.42 -6.77
C VAL A 27 -6.06 8.83 -7.53
N LYS A 28 -6.31 9.30 -8.76
CA LYS A 28 -7.43 8.86 -9.62
C LYS A 28 -7.09 7.65 -10.50
N ALA A 29 -5.90 7.08 -10.36
CA ALA A 29 -5.45 5.94 -11.14
C ALA A 29 -5.30 4.69 -10.27
N ARG A 30 -5.32 3.54 -10.94
CA ARG A 30 -5.20 2.22 -10.32
C ARG A 30 -3.84 1.64 -10.62
N TYR A 31 -3.26 0.93 -9.66
CA TYR A 31 -1.93 0.33 -9.79
C TYR A 31 -1.94 -1.10 -9.27
N PHE A 32 -1.26 -2.01 -9.95
CA PHE A 32 -0.87 -3.29 -9.36
C PHE A 32 0.39 -3.07 -8.52
N ILE A 33 0.42 -3.69 -7.33
CA ILE A 33 1.62 -3.74 -6.49
C ILE A 33 2.32 -5.07 -6.78
N PHE A 34 3.54 -5.00 -7.28
CA PHE A 34 4.32 -6.17 -7.66
C PHE A 34 5.61 -6.27 -6.84
N PRO A 35 6.00 -7.46 -6.37
CA PRO A 35 7.30 -7.64 -5.76
C PRO A 35 8.41 -7.49 -6.81
N VAL A 36 9.55 -6.92 -6.45
CA VAL A 36 10.72 -6.87 -7.34
C VAL A 36 11.25 -8.27 -7.65
N ILE A 37 11.23 -9.16 -6.64
CA ILE A 37 11.72 -10.53 -6.73
C ILE A 37 10.72 -11.46 -6.05
N GLY A 38 10.40 -12.59 -6.69
CA GLY A 38 9.74 -13.75 -6.08
C GLY A 38 8.24 -13.58 -5.88
N GLY A 39 7.46 -14.09 -6.84
CA GLY A 39 6.00 -14.17 -6.82
C GLY A 39 5.33 -13.22 -7.83
N GLY A 40 4.00 -13.26 -7.84
CA GLY A 40 3.14 -12.34 -8.59
C GLY A 40 2.66 -11.15 -7.76
N GLY A 41 1.66 -10.46 -8.28
CA GLY A 41 1.10 -9.25 -7.66
C GLY A 41 0.37 -9.51 -6.34
N VAL A 42 0.19 -8.43 -5.59
CA VAL A 42 -0.56 -8.43 -4.32
C VAL A 42 -2.06 -8.65 -4.58
N ARG A 43 -2.70 -9.50 -3.76
CA ARG A 43 -4.13 -9.85 -3.87
C ARG A 43 -4.76 -10.17 -2.53
N LEU A 44 -6.08 -10.34 -2.56
CA LEU A 44 -6.86 -10.90 -1.46
C LEU A 44 -6.85 -12.44 -1.51
N ALA A 45 -6.83 -13.06 -0.34
CA ALA A 45 -7.02 -14.50 -0.15
C ALA A 45 -7.87 -14.79 1.10
N ASN A 46 -8.54 -15.94 1.10
CA ASN A 46 -9.08 -16.56 2.32
C ASN A 46 -8.04 -17.61 2.74
N LEU A 47 -7.57 -17.54 3.98
CA LEU A 47 -6.51 -18.43 4.47
C LEU A 47 -7.05 -19.65 5.21
N GLY A 48 -8.35 -19.91 5.10
CA GLY A 48 -9.04 -20.99 5.79
C GLY A 48 -9.55 -20.61 7.19
N ASP A 49 -9.43 -19.34 7.57
CA ASP A 49 -9.95 -18.76 8.81
C ASP A 49 -11.34 -18.13 8.63
N GLN A 50 -11.84 -18.06 7.39
CA GLN A 50 -13.15 -17.49 7.06
C GLN A 50 -14.03 -18.52 6.35
N ASP A 51 -15.35 -18.41 6.53
CA ASP A 51 -16.32 -19.25 5.82
C ASP A 51 -16.10 -19.20 4.30
N GLU A 52 -16.41 -20.30 3.60
CA GLU A 52 -16.22 -20.43 2.15
C GLU A 52 -16.92 -19.32 1.34
N ASN A 53 -18.03 -18.79 1.86
CA ASN A 53 -18.82 -17.72 1.23
C ASN A 53 -18.46 -16.30 1.69
N ALA A 54 -17.52 -16.17 2.64
CA ALA A 54 -17.08 -14.91 3.19
C ALA A 54 -16.14 -14.16 2.24
N CYS A 55 -16.05 -12.86 2.44
CA CYS A 55 -15.12 -12.01 1.70
C CYS A 55 -13.69 -12.23 2.20
N ALA A 56 -12.81 -12.67 1.29
CA ALA A 56 -11.37 -12.71 1.51
C ALA A 56 -10.86 -11.33 1.97
N THR A 57 -10.18 -11.26 3.11
CA THR A 57 -9.58 -10.02 3.63
C THR A 57 -8.06 -10.11 3.79
N ALA A 58 -7.46 -11.30 3.71
CA ALA A 58 -6.02 -11.44 3.86
C ALA A 58 -5.28 -10.80 2.68
N VAL A 59 -4.30 -9.93 2.97
CA VAL A 59 -3.44 -9.34 1.94
C VAL A 59 -2.22 -10.24 1.73
N VAL A 60 -2.10 -10.84 0.54
CA VAL A 60 -1.02 -11.80 0.23
C VAL A 60 -0.34 -11.45 -1.09
N LEU A 61 0.88 -11.94 -1.28
CA LEU A 61 1.50 -12.05 -2.59
C LEU A 61 1.06 -13.33 -3.28
N SER A 62 0.72 -13.22 -4.57
CA SER A 62 0.53 -14.42 -5.38
C SER A 62 1.84 -15.20 -5.51
N ARG A 63 1.75 -16.53 -5.48
CA ARG A 63 2.91 -17.40 -5.75
C ARG A 63 3.18 -17.55 -7.25
N SER A 64 2.21 -17.23 -8.09
CA SER A 64 2.32 -17.32 -9.54
C SER A 64 2.77 -15.98 -10.12
N GLU A 65 3.91 -15.94 -10.80
CA GLU A 65 4.47 -14.71 -11.39
C GLU A 65 3.59 -14.08 -12.48
N VAL A 66 2.73 -14.89 -13.11
CA VAL A 66 1.78 -14.43 -14.14
C VAL A 66 0.50 -13.83 -13.55
N ASP A 67 0.23 -14.04 -12.27
CA ASP A 67 -0.92 -13.45 -11.58
C ASP A 67 -0.61 -12.00 -11.22
N LYS A 68 -1.30 -11.06 -11.87
CA LYS A 68 -1.17 -9.62 -11.61
C LYS A 68 -1.71 -9.18 -10.25
N GLY A 69 -2.43 -10.07 -9.57
CA GLY A 69 -3.12 -9.75 -8.33
C GLY A 69 -4.30 -8.81 -8.56
N LYS A 70 -4.58 -7.95 -7.58
CA LYS A 70 -5.67 -6.97 -7.64
C LYS A 70 -5.10 -5.57 -7.59
N ALA A 71 -5.57 -4.72 -8.50
CA ALA A 71 -5.16 -3.33 -8.53
C ALA A 71 -5.67 -2.60 -7.28
N VAL A 72 -4.96 -1.56 -6.87
CA VAL A 72 -5.30 -0.68 -5.76
C VAL A 72 -5.48 0.75 -6.22
N ASN A 73 -6.30 1.49 -5.49
CA ASN A 73 -6.29 2.95 -5.46
C ASN A 73 -5.57 3.41 -4.19
N PHE A 74 -4.94 4.58 -4.27
CA PHE A 74 -4.29 5.22 -3.13
C PHE A 74 -5.09 6.44 -2.70
N ILE A 75 -5.39 6.54 -1.40
CA ILE A 75 -6.13 7.65 -0.83
C ILE A 75 -5.20 8.39 0.13
N PRO A 76 -4.64 9.55 -0.25
CA PRO A 76 -3.74 10.30 0.62
C PRO A 76 -4.50 10.86 1.82
N LYS A 77 -3.82 10.95 2.97
CA LYS A 77 -4.40 11.56 4.17
C LYS A 77 -4.68 13.05 4.00
N ASP A 78 -3.79 13.76 3.29
CA ASP A 78 -4.07 15.12 2.84
C ASP A 78 -4.83 15.07 1.50
N PRO A 79 -6.11 15.46 1.47
CA PRO A 79 -6.92 15.42 0.25
C PRO A 79 -6.47 16.41 -0.83
N LYS A 80 -5.55 17.34 -0.51
CA LYS A 80 -4.96 18.27 -1.49
C LYS A 80 -3.90 17.61 -2.38
N HIS A 81 -3.37 16.46 -1.97
CA HIS A 81 -2.41 15.74 -2.78
C HIS A 81 -3.12 15.08 -3.98
N GLU A 82 -2.77 15.51 -5.19
CA GLU A 82 -3.23 14.87 -6.44
C GLU A 82 -2.39 13.64 -6.82
N LYS A 83 -1.19 13.55 -6.22
CA LYS A 83 -0.20 12.50 -6.42
C LYS A 83 0.17 11.84 -5.10
N ILE A 84 0.72 10.64 -5.17
CA ILE A 84 1.19 9.94 -3.98
C ILE A 84 2.62 10.38 -3.66
N VAL A 85 2.79 10.95 -2.47
CA VAL A 85 4.05 11.51 -1.99
C VAL A 85 4.73 10.51 -1.06
N GLU A 86 6.04 10.34 -1.20
CA GLU A 86 6.85 9.50 -0.33
C GLU A 86 6.72 9.92 1.15
N ALA A 87 6.78 8.94 2.05
CA ALA A 87 6.67 9.11 3.51
C ALA A 87 5.39 9.83 4.00
N SER A 88 4.43 10.09 3.12
CA SER A 88 3.13 10.66 3.47
C SER A 88 2.13 9.55 3.76
N SER A 89 1.27 9.76 4.76
CA SER A 89 0.23 8.79 5.12
C SER A 89 -0.76 8.59 3.99
N VAL A 90 -1.02 7.32 3.66
CA VAL A 90 -1.90 6.91 2.58
C VAL A 90 -2.68 5.66 2.99
N ASN A 91 -3.97 5.59 2.66
CA ASN A 91 -4.70 4.33 2.66
C ASN A 91 -4.48 3.62 1.33
N ILE A 92 -4.29 2.30 1.39
CA ILE A 92 -4.20 1.43 0.22
C ILE A 92 -5.53 0.67 0.13
N GLN A 93 -6.23 0.80 -0.99
CA GLN A 93 -7.56 0.22 -1.17
C GLN A 93 -7.59 -0.68 -2.40
N PHE A 94 -7.96 -1.95 -2.26
CA PHE A 94 -8.19 -2.80 -3.42
C PHE A 94 -9.38 -2.31 -4.24
N TYR A 95 -9.22 -2.36 -5.56
CA TYR A 95 -10.31 -2.21 -6.50
C TYR A 95 -10.91 -3.59 -6.81
N LEU A 96 -12.19 -3.78 -6.51
CA LEU A 96 -12.95 -4.99 -6.81
C LEU A 96 -14.07 -4.65 -7.80
N ASP A 97 -14.23 -5.49 -8.83
CA ASP A 97 -15.24 -5.31 -9.88
C ASP A 97 -16.66 -5.71 -9.43
N TYR A 98 -16.84 -6.11 -8.16
CA TYR A 98 -18.10 -6.62 -7.63
C TYR A 98 -18.41 -6.01 -6.26
N TYR A 99 -19.70 -5.87 -5.95
CA TYR A 99 -20.17 -5.11 -4.79
C TYR A 99 -20.17 -5.88 -3.47
N LYS A 100 -20.26 -7.24 -3.51
CA LYS A 100 -20.44 -8.10 -2.33
C LYS A 100 -19.40 -7.86 -1.22
N CYS A 101 -18.20 -7.39 -1.56
CA CYS A 101 -17.10 -7.14 -0.62
C CYS A 101 -16.54 -5.71 -0.70
N ALA A 102 -17.27 -4.76 -1.28
CA ALA A 102 -16.75 -3.42 -1.57
C ALA A 102 -16.31 -2.64 -0.31
N ASN A 103 -16.97 -2.91 0.83
CA ASN A 103 -16.65 -2.30 2.13
C ASN A 103 -15.43 -2.92 2.83
N LEU A 104 -14.85 -4.00 2.29
CA LEU A 104 -13.74 -4.75 2.91
C LEU A 104 -12.46 -4.63 2.08
N THR A 105 -12.19 -3.44 1.54
CA THR A 105 -11.12 -3.24 0.53
C THR A 105 -9.92 -2.44 1.03
N VAL A 106 -10.09 -1.64 2.09
CA VAL A 106 -9.02 -0.78 2.62
C VAL A 106 -8.14 -1.56 3.58
N TRP A 107 -6.83 -1.48 3.37
CA TRP A 107 -5.83 -2.19 4.16
C TRP A 107 -5.76 -1.69 5.60
N LYS A 108 -5.44 -2.60 6.52
CA LYS A 108 -5.17 -2.31 7.93
C LYS A 108 -4.16 -3.30 8.51
N VAL A 109 -3.47 -2.86 9.55
CA VAL A 109 -2.71 -3.73 10.45
C VAL A 109 -3.68 -4.34 11.46
N ASP A 110 -3.73 -5.67 11.53
CA ASP A 110 -4.60 -6.40 12.45
C ASP A 110 -4.08 -6.35 13.88
N ASN A 111 -5.00 -6.40 14.84
CA ASN A 111 -4.71 -6.45 16.28
C ASN A 111 -3.93 -5.27 16.85
N TYR A 112 -3.59 -4.24 16.07
CA TYR A 112 -2.95 -3.02 16.58
C TYR A 112 -3.93 -2.20 17.45
N PRO A 113 -3.53 -1.68 18.63
CA PRO A 113 -2.18 -1.66 19.20
C PRO A 113 -1.86 -2.82 20.17
N THR A 114 -2.71 -3.84 20.28
CA THR A 114 -2.38 -5.06 21.02
C THR A 114 -1.14 -5.69 20.41
N LEU A 115 -0.23 -6.26 21.21
CA LEU A 115 1.00 -6.90 20.75
C LEU A 115 0.78 -8.40 20.51
N PRO A 116 0.34 -8.85 19.32
CA PRO A 116 0.33 -10.26 18.98
C PRO A 116 1.78 -10.77 18.80
N SER A 117 1.93 -12.08 18.61
CA SER A 117 3.20 -12.67 18.15
C SER A 117 3.63 -12.12 16.78
N ARG A 118 2.68 -11.68 15.96
CA ARG A 118 2.91 -11.08 14.64
C ARG A 118 1.74 -10.19 14.22
N TYR A 119 2.05 -9.00 13.70
CA TYR A 119 1.07 -8.13 13.06
C TYR A 119 0.85 -8.54 11.60
N THR A 120 -0.36 -8.98 11.27
CA THR A 120 -0.78 -9.30 9.89
C THR A 120 -1.41 -8.08 9.22
N ILE A 121 -1.38 -8.05 7.89
CA ILE A 121 -2.09 -7.04 7.09
C ILE A 121 -3.32 -7.68 6.48
N SER A 122 -4.50 -7.13 6.78
CA SER A 122 -5.78 -7.50 6.18
C SER A 122 -6.46 -6.27 5.59
N THR A 123 -7.70 -6.44 5.15
CA THR A 123 -8.59 -5.35 4.78
C THR A 123 -9.81 -5.24 5.68
N GLY A 124 -10.57 -4.15 5.52
CA GLY A 124 -11.78 -3.87 6.29
C GLY A 124 -11.77 -2.53 7.01
N ALA A 125 -10.74 -1.70 6.79
CA ALA A 125 -10.73 -0.35 7.33
C ALA A 125 -11.70 0.58 6.59
N THR A 126 -12.00 1.71 7.24
CA THR A 126 -12.81 2.78 6.67
C THR A 126 -11.91 3.74 5.88
N PRO A 127 -12.16 3.98 4.59
CA PRO A 127 -11.33 4.86 3.77
C PRO A 127 -11.35 6.28 4.33
N GLY A 128 -10.17 6.89 4.45
CA GLY A 128 -10.01 8.27 4.88
C GLY A 128 -10.32 8.52 6.36
N ASN A 129 -10.58 7.49 7.17
CA ASN A 129 -10.91 7.68 8.58
C ASN A 129 -9.65 8.05 9.39
N PRO A 130 -9.52 9.30 9.89
CA PRO A 130 -8.32 9.72 10.60
C PRO A 130 -8.16 9.04 11.97
N LEU A 131 -9.25 8.49 12.53
CA LEU A 131 -9.25 7.80 13.83
C LEU A 131 -8.75 6.35 13.72
N GLU A 132 -8.79 5.76 12.52
CA GLU A 132 -8.35 4.39 12.29
C GLU A 132 -6.85 4.34 11.98
N LEU A 133 -6.04 4.60 13.00
CA LEU A 133 -4.58 4.79 12.89
C LEU A 133 -3.88 3.62 12.20
N ASN A 134 -4.35 2.39 12.42
CA ASN A 134 -3.81 1.15 11.84
C ASN A 134 -4.07 0.97 10.34
N SER A 135 -4.80 1.90 9.68
CA SER A 135 -5.05 1.89 8.24
C SER A 135 -4.10 2.78 7.44
N TRP A 136 -3.29 3.60 8.12
CA TRP A 136 -2.39 4.56 7.48
C TRP A 136 -0.99 3.97 7.26
N PHE A 137 -0.67 3.73 5.99
CA PHE A 137 0.65 3.29 5.56
C PHE A 137 1.45 4.46 5.00
N GLN A 138 2.73 4.24 4.75
CA GLN A 138 3.57 5.13 3.95
C GLN A 138 4.34 4.31 2.92
N ILE A 139 4.72 4.96 1.82
CA ILE A 139 5.55 4.39 0.77
C ILE A 139 6.88 5.13 0.79
N MET A 140 7.99 4.39 0.83
CA MET A 140 9.33 4.97 0.92
C MET A 140 10.23 4.40 -0.18
N SER A 141 11.04 5.25 -0.82
CA SER A 141 11.97 4.80 -1.85
C SER A 141 13.06 3.87 -1.29
N LEU A 142 13.37 2.84 -2.06
CA LEU A 142 14.59 2.02 -1.95
C LEU A 142 15.60 2.36 -3.06
N GLY A 143 15.35 3.42 -3.83
CA GLY A 143 16.12 3.82 -5.02
C GLY A 143 15.38 3.53 -6.33
N GLY A 144 15.52 4.44 -7.30
CA GLY A 144 14.82 4.36 -8.59
C GLY A 144 13.29 4.27 -8.42
N SER A 145 12.64 3.42 -9.21
CA SER A 145 11.20 3.11 -9.06
C SER A 145 10.91 1.92 -8.14
N THR A 146 11.82 1.62 -7.20
CA THR A 146 11.64 0.56 -6.20
C THR A 146 11.32 1.15 -4.84
N TYR A 147 10.31 0.58 -4.16
CA TYR A 147 9.78 1.11 -2.91
C TYR A 147 9.60 0.01 -1.87
N LYS A 148 9.48 0.43 -0.61
CA LYS A 148 8.92 -0.38 0.47
C LYS A 148 7.66 0.29 1.01
N ILE A 149 6.75 -0.53 1.52
CA ILE A 149 5.60 -0.05 2.29
C ILE A 149 5.97 -0.18 3.77
N VAL A 150 5.60 0.82 4.56
CA VAL A 150 5.85 0.85 6.00
C VAL A 150 4.61 1.30 6.75
N PHE A 151 4.54 0.96 8.04
CA PHE A 151 3.52 1.41 8.97
C PHE A 151 4.16 2.26 10.07
N CYS A 152 3.73 3.52 10.21
CA CYS A 152 4.37 4.53 11.08
C CYS A 152 3.35 5.30 11.94
N PRO A 153 2.65 4.67 12.90
CA PRO A 153 1.56 5.30 13.65
C PRO A 153 2.04 6.46 14.53
N PHE A 154 3.27 6.40 15.06
CA PHE A 154 3.83 7.38 16.00
C PHE A 154 5.27 7.80 15.66
N GLY A 155 5.64 7.77 14.37
CA GLY A 155 6.98 8.14 13.89
C GLY A 155 7.99 6.98 13.88
N GLU A 156 7.81 5.97 14.73
CA GLU A 156 8.51 4.69 14.58
C GLU A 156 7.87 3.88 13.45
N CYS A 157 8.70 3.47 12.49
CA CYS A 157 8.25 2.79 11.28
C CYS A 157 8.62 1.31 11.30
N GLN A 158 7.64 0.45 11.05
CA GLN A 158 7.86 -0.98 10.80
C GLN A 158 7.69 -1.28 9.31
N ASN A 159 8.54 -2.14 8.76
CA ASN A 159 8.45 -2.50 7.36
C ASN A 159 7.30 -3.48 7.11
N VAL A 160 6.69 -3.40 5.93
CA VAL A 160 5.84 -4.47 5.41
C VAL A 160 6.73 -5.51 4.73
N GLY A 161 6.72 -6.72 5.27
CA GLY A 161 7.42 -7.88 4.76
C GLY A 161 6.44 -8.99 4.35
N ILE A 162 6.98 -10.20 4.26
CA ILE A 162 6.22 -11.41 3.92
C ILE A 162 6.52 -12.50 4.94
N ALA A 163 5.50 -13.26 5.31
CA ALA A 163 5.68 -14.51 6.01
C ALA A 163 4.74 -15.58 5.44
N GLU A 164 5.14 -16.84 5.58
CA GLU A 164 4.30 -17.98 5.21
C GLU A 164 3.16 -18.14 6.23
N GLU A 165 1.95 -18.36 5.73
CA GLU A 165 0.75 -18.65 6.51
C GLU A 165 -0.21 -19.48 5.65
N ASN A 166 -0.50 -20.72 6.07
CA ASN A 166 -1.44 -21.64 5.42
C ASN A 166 -1.22 -21.83 3.90
N GLY A 167 0.03 -21.85 3.46
CA GLY A 167 0.37 -21.98 2.04
C GLY A 167 0.29 -20.67 1.26
N TYR A 168 0.22 -19.51 1.92
CA TYR A 168 0.22 -18.19 1.30
C TYR A 168 1.42 -17.36 1.74
N ASN A 169 1.79 -16.39 0.90
CA ASN A 169 2.81 -15.40 1.21
C ASN A 169 2.12 -14.16 1.80
N ARG A 170 1.77 -14.21 3.10
CA ARG A 170 1.01 -13.17 3.80
C ARG A 170 1.85 -11.91 4.02
N LEU A 171 1.26 -10.73 3.77
CA LEU A 171 1.87 -9.46 4.15
C LEU A 171 1.74 -9.24 5.66
N VAL A 172 2.84 -8.88 6.30
CA VAL A 172 2.97 -8.74 7.75
C VAL A 172 3.90 -7.57 8.07
N LEU A 173 3.84 -7.03 9.29
CA LEU A 173 4.93 -6.18 9.78
C LEU A 173 6.13 -7.06 10.10
N ALA A 174 7.31 -6.68 9.59
CA ALA A 174 8.55 -7.44 9.72
C ALA A 174 9.76 -6.51 9.81
N GLU A 175 10.88 -7.08 10.27
CA GLU A 175 12.18 -6.40 10.24
C GLU A 175 12.63 -6.15 8.80
N ASN A 176 12.56 -7.18 7.96
CA ASN A 176 12.94 -7.09 6.55
C ASN A 176 11.79 -6.59 5.69
N ALA A 177 12.05 -5.53 4.91
CA ALA A 177 11.08 -5.00 3.95
C ALA A 177 10.98 -5.89 2.71
N LYS A 178 9.76 -6.08 2.20
CA LYS A 178 9.55 -6.55 0.83
C LYS A 178 9.65 -5.34 -0.10
N ALA A 179 10.50 -5.45 -1.12
CA ALA A 179 10.62 -4.44 -2.17
C ALA A 179 9.51 -4.60 -3.20
N PHE A 180 8.86 -3.49 -3.55
CA PHE A 180 7.74 -3.40 -4.47
C PHE A 180 7.98 -2.38 -5.58
N VAL A 181 7.31 -2.63 -6.71
CA VAL A 181 7.12 -1.68 -7.80
C VAL A 181 5.62 -1.50 -8.05
N PHE A 182 5.26 -0.39 -8.68
CA PHE A 182 3.88 -0.07 -9.02
C PHE A 182 3.69 -0.06 -10.52
N ILE A 183 2.66 -0.76 -11.01
CA ILE A 183 2.36 -0.88 -12.44
C ILE A 183 0.97 -0.33 -12.69
N LYS A 184 0.83 0.72 -13.50
CA LYS A 184 -0.45 1.34 -13.79
C LYS A 184 -1.42 0.36 -14.49
N GLN A 185 -2.63 0.21 -13.96
CA GLN A 185 -3.68 -0.59 -14.58
C GLN A 185 -4.12 0.08 -15.89
N GLY A 186 -4.04 -0.66 -17.01
CA GLY A 186 -4.26 -0.13 -18.36
C GLY A 186 -3.00 0.46 -19.04
N GLY A 187 -1.83 0.41 -18.39
CA GLY A 187 -0.54 0.85 -18.97
C GLY A 187 0.11 -0.15 -19.94
N TYR A 188 -0.38 -1.39 -20.01
CA TYR A 188 0.07 -2.34 -21.05
C TYR A 188 -0.61 -2.00 -22.38
N GLY A 189 0.04 -1.17 -23.19
CA GLY A 189 -0.22 -1.01 -24.62
C GLY A 189 -1.00 0.26 -25.00
N LYS A 190 -0.28 1.37 -25.21
CA LYS A 190 -0.41 2.00 -26.52
C LYS A 190 0.15 0.98 -27.51
N ALA A 191 -0.71 0.25 -28.20
CA ALA A 191 -0.31 -0.37 -29.45
C ALA A 191 0.08 0.80 -30.38
N GLU A 192 1.37 0.95 -30.66
CA GLU A 192 1.82 1.77 -31.78
C GLU A 192 1.49 1.01 -33.07
N ALA A 193 0.75 1.71 -33.94
CA ALA A 193 0.47 1.46 -35.36
C ALA A 193 -0.15 0.11 -35.76
#